data_AF-A0A1Y3G385-F1
#
_entry.id   AF-A0A1Y3G385-F1
#
_cell.length_a   1.000
_cell.length_b   1.000
_cell.length_c   1.000
_cell.angle_alpha   90.00
_cell.angle_beta   90.00
_cell.angle_gamma   90.00
#
_symmetry.space_group_name_H-M   'P 1'
#
loop_
_entity.id
_entity.type
_entity.pdbx_description
1 polymer ?
#
loop_
_entity_poly.entity_id
_entity_poly.type
_entity_poly.pdbx_seq_one_letter_code
_entity_poly.pdbx_strand_id
1 'polypeptide(L)'
;MVRRAGVPASAATASGLHDPENNMALGAAYLSYLQDKFGNVVPYMAAAYNGGPGRLSRWLAAAGDPGRSGASQDEMIDWIESIPFSETRNYVQRVWENMTIYTAMGK
;
A
#
# COMPACT_ATOMS: atom_id res chain seq x y z
N MET A 1 13.90 -0.95 -7.03
CA MET A 1 12.88 -0.02 -7.59
C MET A 1 13.44 0.88 -8.69
N VAL A 2 14.67 1.40 -8.59
CA VAL A 2 15.37 2.16 -9.66
C VAL A 2 15.13 1.62 -11.08
N ARG A 3 15.49 0.35 -11.35
CA ARG A 3 15.26 -0.27 -12.66
C ARG A 3 13.79 -0.30 -13.10
N ARG A 4 12.87 -0.58 -12.17
CA ARG A 4 11.43 -0.64 -12.47
C ARG A 4 10.85 0.75 -12.74
N ALA A 5 11.35 1.76 -12.03
CA ALA A 5 10.96 3.15 -12.21
C ALA A 5 11.61 3.81 -13.44
N GLY A 6 12.61 3.18 -14.06
CA GLY A 6 13.32 3.77 -15.21
C GLY A 6 14.18 4.98 -14.87
N VAL A 7 14.51 5.18 -13.59
CA VAL A 7 15.29 6.33 -13.10
C VAL A 7 16.77 5.98 -12.95
N PRO A 8 17.69 6.96 -12.98
CA PRO A 8 19.10 6.71 -12.72
C PRO A 8 19.34 6.27 -11.26
N ALA A 9 20.47 5.59 -11.01
CA ALA A 9 20.83 5.15 -9.65
C ALA A 9 20.96 6.30 -8.65
N SER A 10 21.35 7.50 -9.13
CA SER A 10 21.40 8.73 -8.32
C SER A 10 20.04 9.14 -7.76
N ALA A 11 18.92 8.74 -8.37
CA ALA A 11 17.57 9.02 -7.86
C ALA A 11 17.29 8.34 -6.52
N ALA A 12 17.98 7.24 -6.21
CA ALA A 12 17.80 6.49 -4.95
C ALA A 12 18.83 6.82 -3.87
N THR A 13 19.65 7.87 -4.08
CA THR A 13 20.50 8.40 -3.00
C THR A 13 19.65 9.23 -2.03
N ALA A 14 20.18 9.52 -0.84
CA ALA A 14 19.49 10.38 0.12
C ALA A 14 19.13 11.76 -0.49
N SER A 15 20.04 12.37 -1.24
CA SER A 15 19.78 13.63 -1.95
C SER A 15 18.80 13.47 -3.10
N GLY A 16 18.88 12.37 -3.87
CA GLY A 16 17.97 12.09 -4.97
C GLY A 16 16.52 11.92 -4.54
N LEU A 17 16.29 11.37 -3.34
CA LEU A 17 14.93 11.20 -2.78
C LEU A 17 14.26 12.51 -2.37
N HIS A 18 15.00 13.61 -2.24
CA HIS A 18 14.45 14.95 -2.01
C HIS A 18 13.93 15.62 -3.28
N ASP A 19 14.29 15.11 -4.46
CA ASP A 19 13.69 15.52 -5.72
C ASP A 19 12.29 14.89 -5.85
N PRO A 20 11.22 15.70 -6.01
CA PRO A 20 9.86 15.17 -6.06
C PRO A 20 9.60 14.18 -7.19
N GLU A 21 10.19 14.39 -8.38
CA GLU A 21 9.99 13.51 -9.54
C GLU A 21 10.60 12.14 -9.29
N ASN A 22 11.83 12.09 -8.76
CA ASN A 22 12.48 10.84 -8.35
C ASN A 22 11.68 10.11 -7.27
N ASN A 23 11.21 10.84 -6.26
CA ASN A 23 10.45 10.27 -5.15
C ASN A 23 9.13 9.64 -5.65
N MET A 24 8.38 10.38 -6.48
CA MET A 24 7.14 9.89 -7.08
C MET A 24 7.37 8.68 -7.98
N ALA A 25 8.39 8.71 -8.85
CA ALA A 25 8.69 7.60 -9.75
C ALA A 25 9.06 6.31 -8.98
N LEU A 26 9.91 6.43 -7.96
CA LEU A 26 10.31 5.30 -7.12
C LEU A 26 9.14 4.79 -6.27
N GLY A 27 8.34 5.68 -5.71
CA GLY A 27 7.14 5.36 -4.91
C GLY A 27 6.08 4.66 -5.74
N ALA A 28 5.75 5.19 -6.92
CA ALA A 28 4.81 4.57 -7.86
C ALA A 28 5.29 3.18 -8.32
N ALA A 29 6.59 3.04 -8.61
CA ALA A 29 7.16 1.74 -8.96
C ALA A 29 7.03 0.72 -7.81
N TYR A 30 7.19 1.16 -6.56
CA TYR A 30 7.02 0.29 -5.40
C TYR A 30 5.56 -0.07 -5.16
N LEU A 31 4.63 0.89 -5.24
CA LEU A 31 3.19 0.63 -5.15
C LEU A 31 2.72 -0.34 -6.25
N SER A 32 3.20 -0.16 -7.48
CA SER A 32 2.92 -1.07 -8.59
C SER A 32 3.46 -2.48 -8.32
N TYR A 33 4.65 -2.62 -7.73
CA TYR A 33 5.15 -3.93 -7.27
C TYR A 33 4.25 -4.57 -6.20
N LEU A 34 3.71 -3.78 -5.25
CA LEU A 34 2.79 -4.29 -4.24
C LEU A 34 1.45 -4.71 -4.84
N GLN A 35 0.94 -3.93 -5.79
CA GLN A 35 -0.27 -4.25 -6.55
C GLN A 35 -0.12 -5.55 -7.34
N ASP A 36 1.01 -5.77 -8.03
CA ASP A 36 1.28 -7.04 -8.73
C ASP A 36 1.24 -8.23 -7.77
N LYS A 37 1.68 -8.03 -6.52
CA LYS A 37 1.81 -9.10 -5.53
C LYS A 37 0.51 -9.41 -4.79
N PHE A 38 -0.27 -8.41 -4.44
CA PHE A 38 -1.46 -8.54 -3.58
C PHE A 38 -2.78 -8.18 -4.27
N GLY A 39 -2.73 -7.80 -5.54
CA GLY A 39 -3.88 -7.31 -6.29
C GLY A 39 -4.17 -5.84 -6.03
N ASN A 40 -5.15 -5.31 -6.76
CA ASN A 40 -5.61 -3.93 -6.65
C ASN A 40 -6.58 -3.75 -5.47
N VAL A 41 -6.10 -3.99 -4.25
CA VAL A 41 -6.87 -3.86 -3.01
C VAL A 41 -6.20 -2.78 -2.16
N VAL A 42 -6.82 -1.59 -2.09
CA VAL A 42 -6.22 -0.40 -1.46
C VAL A 42 -5.77 -0.67 -0.01
N PRO A 43 -6.58 -1.31 0.86
CA PRO A 43 -6.13 -1.65 2.21
C PRO A 43 -4.87 -2.52 2.23
N TYR A 44 -4.71 -3.45 1.29
CA TYR A 44 -3.55 -4.34 1.23
C TYR A 44 -2.30 -3.60 0.77
N MET A 45 -2.43 -2.77 -0.26
CA MET A 45 -1.33 -1.94 -0.73
C MET A 45 -0.84 -1.00 0.39
N ALA A 46 -1.75 -0.36 1.12
CA ALA A 46 -1.40 0.49 2.26
C ALA A 46 -0.73 -0.29 3.40
N ALA A 47 -1.29 -1.46 3.77
CA ALA A 47 -0.75 -2.33 4.81
C ALA A 47 0.65 -2.84 4.47
N ALA A 48 0.89 -3.23 3.22
CA ALA A 48 2.20 -3.69 2.75
C ALA A 48 3.21 -2.55 2.59
N TYR A 49 2.76 -1.34 2.28
CA TYR A 49 3.64 -0.17 2.16
C TYR A 49 4.19 0.24 3.54
N ASN A 50 3.33 0.37 4.56
CA ASN A 50 3.74 0.75 5.91
C ASN A 50 4.27 -0.45 6.74
N GLY A 51 3.55 -1.57 6.75
CA GLY A 51 3.90 -2.75 7.55
C GLY A 51 4.86 -3.72 6.85
N GLY A 52 5.07 -3.57 5.54
CA GLY A 52 5.91 -4.45 4.74
C GLY A 52 5.16 -5.68 4.18
N PRO A 53 5.52 -6.14 2.97
CA PRO A 53 4.79 -7.20 2.26
C PRO A 53 4.83 -8.56 2.98
N GLY A 54 5.91 -8.84 3.72
CA GLY A 54 6.01 -10.07 4.51
C GLY A 54 5.06 -10.12 5.70
N ARG A 55 4.76 -8.98 6.33
CA ARG A 55 3.78 -8.90 7.42
C ARG A 55 2.37 -9.08 6.87
N LEU A 56 2.02 -8.36 5.80
CA LEU A 56 0.73 -8.53 5.12
C LEU A 56 0.46 -10.00 4.78
N SER A 57 1.44 -10.69 4.18
CA SER A 57 1.29 -12.10 3.80
C SER A 57 0.94 -12.98 5.01
N ARG A 58 1.50 -12.69 6.20
CA ARG A 58 1.18 -13.42 7.44
C ARG A 58 -0.21 -13.07 7.97
N TRP A 59 -0.63 -11.81 7.89
CA TRP A 59 -1.97 -11.41 8.33
C TRP A 59 -3.06 -12.03 7.46
N LEU A 60 -2.89 -12.02 6.13
CA LEU A 60 -3.82 -12.69 5.22
C LEU A 60 -3.89 -14.20 5.49
N ALA A 61 -2.76 -14.85 5.78
CA ALA A 61 -2.74 -16.26 6.13
C ALA A 61 -3.40 -16.57 7.48
N ALA A 62 -3.30 -15.67 8.46
CA ALA A 62 -3.81 -15.88 9.82
C ALA A 62 -5.28 -15.48 9.99
N ALA A 63 -5.71 -14.39 9.35
CA ALA A 63 -7.04 -13.79 9.51
C ALA A 63 -7.96 -13.97 8.28
N GLY A 64 -7.45 -14.59 7.21
CA GLY A 64 -8.16 -14.72 5.94
C GLY A 64 -7.86 -13.57 4.96
N ASP A 65 -8.28 -13.76 3.71
CA ASP A 65 -8.04 -12.85 2.58
C ASP A 65 -9.39 -12.32 2.05
N PRO A 66 -10.00 -11.31 2.71
CA PRO A 66 -11.29 -10.75 2.30
C PRO A 66 -11.29 -10.16 0.87
N GLY A 67 -10.14 -9.68 0.40
CA GLY A 67 -9.98 -9.10 -0.93
C GLY A 67 -10.10 -10.13 -2.05
N ARG A 68 -9.76 -11.40 -1.78
CA ARG A 68 -9.96 -12.51 -2.73
C ARG A 68 -11.32 -13.18 -2.63
N SER A 69 -11.98 -13.11 -1.48
CA SER A 69 -13.27 -13.79 -1.26
C SER A 69 -14.49 -12.99 -1.70
N GLY A 70 -14.30 -11.75 -2.20
CA GLY A 70 -15.41 -10.85 -2.52
C GLY A 70 -16.15 -10.39 -1.26
N ALA A 71 -15.42 -10.24 -0.15
CA ALA A 71 -15.98 -9.86 1.15
C ALA A 71 -16.68 -8.49 1.09
N SER A 72 -17.66 -8.33 1.97
CA SER A 72 -18.32 -7.05 2.24
C SER A 72 -17.34 -6.00 2.80
N GLN A 73 -17.78 -4.74 2.81
CA GLN A 73 -17.01 -3.66 3.39
C GLN A 73 -16.77 -3.86 4.90
N ASP A 74 -17.77 -4.38 5.63
CA ASP A 74 -17.67 -4.65 7.06
C ASP A 74 -16.62 -5.73 7.36
N GLU A 75 -16.60 -6.82 6.59
CA GLU A 75 -15.57 -7.86 6.72
C GLU A 75 -14.16 -7.34 6.40
N MET A 76 -14.03 -6.39 5.45
CA MET A 76 -12.75 -5.73 5.20
C MET A 76 -12.33 -4.85 6.39
N ILE A 77 -13.28 -4.15 7.02
CA ILE A 77 -13.02 -3.33 8.22
C ILE A 77 -12.57 -4.23 9.37
N ASP A 78 -13.27 -5.34 9.63
CA ASP A 78 -12.89 -6.30 10.67
C ASP A 78 -11.47 -6.85 10.45
N TRP A 79 -11.11 -7.14 9.20
CA TRP A 79 -9.74 -7.53 8.86
C TRP A 79 -8.73 -6.41 9.14
N ILE A 80 -9.03 -5.15 8.80
CA ILE A 80 -8.17 -4.00 9.11
C ILE A 80 -7.99 -3.87 10.63
N GLU A 81 -9.07 -3.97 11.42
CA GLU A 81 -9.02 -3.90 12.89
C GLU A 81 -8.18 -5.04 13.50
N SER A 82 -8.14 -6.20 12.84
CA SER A 82 -7.30 -7.33 13.25
C SER A 82 -5.79 -7.09 13.08
N ILE A 83 -5.35 -6.07 12.32
CA ILE A 83 -3.93 -5.77 12.11
C ILE A 83 -3.26 -5.49 13.47
N PRO A 84 -2.21 -6.23 13.89
CA PRO A 84 -1.68 -6.13 15.26
C PRO A 84 -0.97 -4.81 15.58
N PHE A 85 -0.45 -4.11 14.57
CA PHE A 85 0.25 -2.85 14.77
C PHE A 85 -0.72 -1.68 14.59
N SER A 86 -0.99 -0.96 15.67
CA SER A 86 -1.87 0.21 15.66
C SER A 86 -1.42 1.28 14.66
N GLU A 87 -0.11 1.49 14.50
CA GLU A 87 0.43 2.39 13.48
C GLU A 87 -0.02 1.99 12.07
N THR A 88 0.18 0.72 11.70
CA THR A 88 -0.20 0.22 10.37
C THR A 88 -1.71 0.23 10.18
N ARG A 89 -2.48 -0.11 11.21
CA ARG A 89 -3.94 -0.04 11.19
C ARG A 89 -4.43 1.38 10.90
N ASN A 90 -3.96 2.35 11.68
CA ASN A 90 -4.32 3.76 11.51
C ASN A 90 -3.88 4.30 10.14
N TYR A 91 -2.71 3.86 9.65
CA TYR A 91 -2.24 4.22 8.31
C TYR A 91 -3.18 3.70 7.21
N VAL A 92 -3.61 2.44 7.30
CA VAL A 92 -4.53 1.82 6.34
C VAL A 92 -5.87 2.56 6.31
N GLN A 93 -6.46 2.83 7.47
CA GLN A 93 -7.72 3.58 7.59
C GLN A 93 -7.60 4.95 6.89
N ARG A 94 -6.57 5.73 7.22
CA ARG A 94 -6.34 7.06 6.64
C ARG A 94 -6.15 7.02 5.12
N VAL A 95 -5.40 6.06 4.60
CA VAL A 95 -5.19 5.93 3.15
C VAL A 95 -6.50 5.59 2.44
N TRP A 96 -7.28 4.67 3.00
CA TRP A 96 -8.54 4.24 2.38
C TRP A 96 -9.61 5.34 2.39
N GLU A 97 -9.72 6.07 3.51
CA GLU A 97 -10.56 7.27 3.62
C GLU A 97 -10.15 8.33 2.59
N ASN A 98 -8.86 8.67 2.54
CA ASN A 98 -8.36 9.66 1.59
C ASN A 98 -8.59 9.26 0.14
N MET A 99 -8.45 7.98 -0.21
CA MET A 99 -8.73 7.50 -1.57
C MET A 99 -10.18 7.78 -1.99
N THR A 100 -11.13 7.64 -1.06
CA THR A 100 -12.54 7.94 -1.31
C THR A 100 -12.73 9.43 -1.59
N ILE A 101 -12.05 10.29 -0.82
CA ILE A 101 -12.08 11.75 -1.02
C ILE A 101 -11.44 12.15 -2.36
N TYR A 102 -10.25 11.65 -2.67
CA TYR A 102 -9.56 11.96 -3.93
C TYR A 102 -10.35 11.52 -5.16
N THR A 103 -10.94 10.31 -5.11
CA THR A 103 -11.80 9.81 -6.19
C THR A 103 -13.01 10.73 -6.42
N ALA A 104 -13.66 11.18 -5.33
CA ALA A 104 -14.78 12.11 -5.40
C ALA A 104 -14.39 13.49 -5.97
N MET A 105 -13.13 13.90 -5.82
CA MET A 105 -12.57 15.11 -6.43
C MET A 105 -12.17 14.93 -7.90
N GLY A 106 -12.35 13.74 -8.48
CA GLY A 106 -11.94 13.41 -9.85
C GLY A 106 -10.42 13.31 -10.01
N LYS A 107 -9.71 12.97 -8.94
CA LYS A 107 -8.26 12.74 -8.92
C LYS A 107 -7.93 11.27 -8.81
#